data_AF-A0A497JJY2-F1
#
_entry.id   AF-A0A497JJY2-F1
#
_cell.length_a   1.000
_cell.length_b   1.000
_cell.length_c   1.000
_cell.angle_alpha   90.00
_cell.angle_beta   90.00
_cell.angle_gamma   90.00
#
_symmetry.space_group_name_H-M   'P 1'
#
loop_
_entity.id
_entity.type
_entity.pdbx_description
1 polymer ?
#
loop_
_entity_poly.entity_id
_entity_poly.type
_entity_poly.pdbx_seq_one_letter_code
_entity_poly.pdbx_strand_id
1 'polypeptide(L)'
;MGEGHPFRGDRFANAVKFFGEHGLLDLPNVELVAPSPASRTDLLRVHDEGYVDLIFRLAEEGKPYDFETPVSQSILEAALFIAGGTLEAGKNVYSGKFSRAISLGGGYHHAGRNYGGGFCIFNDIAVLIEFLREKYSVKRFLVLDH
;
A
#
# COMPACT_ATOMS: atom_id res chain seq x y z
N MET A 1 5.41 -13.96 6.96
CA MET A 1 6.42 -14.34 7.97
C MET A 1 5.95 -15.39 8.99
N GLY A 2 4.78 -16.03 8.80
CA GLY A 2 4.37 -17.18 9.62
C GLY A 2 3.93 -16.86 11.06
N GLU A 3 3.62 -17.92 11.79
CA GLU A 3 3.20 -17.88 13.19
C GLU A 3 4.38 -17.43 14.09
N GLY A 4 4.10 -16.58 15.08
CA GLY A 4 5.12 -16.04 16.01
C GLY A 4 5.89 -14.79 15.54
N HIS A 5 5.88 -14.47 14.25
CA HIS A 5 6.46 -13.23 13.75
C HIS A 5 5.55 -12.02 14.06
N PRO A 6 6.06 -10.84 14.45
CA PRO A 6 5.21 -9.67 14.74
C PRO A 6 4.48 -9.14 13.49
N PHE A 7 5.10 -9.27 12.32
CA PHE A 7 4.52 -8.88 11.03
C PHE A 7 3.81 -10.07 10.35
N ARG A 8 2.56 -10.33 10.77
CA ARG A 8 1.71 -11.41 10.20
C ARG A 8 0.75 -10.87 9.14
N GLY A 9 0.49 -11.68 8.11
CA GLY A 9 -0.44 -11.31 7.03
C GLY A 9 -1.90 -11.22 7.48
N ASP A 10 -2.29 -11.91 8.54
CA ASP A 10 -3.66 -11.89 9.07
C ASP A 10 -3.99 -10.65 9.90
N ARG A 11 -3.01 -9.78 10.19
CA ARG A 11 -3.23 -8.56 11.00
C ARG A 11 -4.31 -7.64 10.42
N PHE A 12 -4.41 -7.55 9.09
CA PHE A 12 -5.38 -6.68 8.43
C PHE A 12 -6.78 -7.29 8.45
N ALA A 13 -6.89 -8.60 8.21
CA ALA A 13 -8.15 -9.33 8.36
C ALA A 13 -8.66 -9.26 9.81
N ASN A 14 -7.76 -9.40 10.79
CA ASN A 14 -8.07 -9.27 12.21
C ASN A 14 -8.53 -7.84 12.57
N ALA A 15 -7.92 -6.80 11.98
CA ALA A 15 -8.35 -5.41 12.17
C ALA A 15 -9.76 -5.17 11.61
N VAL A 16 -10.05 -5.64 10.39
CA VAL A 16 -11.39 -5.55 9.78
C VAL A 16 -12.42 -6.28 10.63
N LYS A 17 -12.11 -7.50 11.07
CA LYS A 17 -12.96 -8.29 11.96
C LYS A 17 -13.24 -7.53 13.26
N PHE A 18 -12.20 -7.00 13.90
CA PHE A 18 -12.32 -6.23 15.13
C PHE A 18 -13.23 -5.00 14.94
N PHE A 19 -13.07 -4.24 13.86
CA PHE A 19 -13.96 -3.10 13.57
C PHE A 19 -15.41 -3.51 13.36
N GLY A 20 -15.65 -4.64 12.68
CA GLY A 20 -16.99 -5.21 12.51
C GLY A 20 -17.62 -5.64 13.83
N GLU A 21 -16.88 -6.34 14.69
CA GLU A 21 -17.36 -6.77 16.02
C GLU A 21 -17.74 -5.60 16.93
N HIS A 22 -17.18 -4.41 16.69
CA HIS A 22 -17.49 -3.17 17.42
C HIS A 22 -18.51 -2.28 16.70
N GLY A 23 -19.12 -2.75 15.62
CA GLY A 23 -20.13 -2.02 14.84
C GLY A 23 -19.59 -0.78 14.12
N LEU A 24 -18.26 -0.60 14.03
CA LEU A 24 -17.65 0.57 13.39
C LEU A 24 -17.89 0.57 11.87
N LEU A 25 -17.98 -0.62 11.27
CA LEU A 25 -18.23 -0.77 9.84
C LEU A 25 -19.71 -0.55 9.47
N ASP A 26 -20.61 -0.58 10.46
CA ASP A 26 -22.06 -0.37 10.29
C ASP A 26 -22.49 1.08 10.51
N LEU A 27 -21.54 1.96 10.87
CA LEU A 27 -21.81 3.38 11.04
C LEU A 27 -22.27 3.98 9.70
N PRO A 28 -23.31 4.84 9.70
CA PRO A 28 -23.93 5.33 8.46
C PRO A 28 -22.99 6.22 7.62
N ASN A 29 -21.88 6.67 8.20
CA ASN A 29 -20.87 7.51 7.55
C ASN A 29 -19.56 6.74 7.24
N VAL A 30 -19.60 5.42 7.25
CA VAL A 30 -18.48 4.53 6.90
C VAL A 30 -18.86 3.71 5.68
N GLU A 31 -17.98 3.70 4.67
CA GLU A 31 -18.14 2.89 3.46
C GLU A 31 -16.89 2.04 3.26
N LEU A 32 -17.07 0.73 3.06
CA LEU A 32 -15.99 -0.16 2.67
C LEU A 32 -15.77 -0.04 1.16
N VAL A 33 -14.57 0.39 0.77
CA VAL A 33 -14.16 0.52 -0.63
C VAL A 33 -13.18 -0.60 -0.97
N ALA A 34 -13.52 -1.40 -1.98
CA ALA A 34 -12.62 -2.44 -2.47
C ALA A 34 -11.47 -1.81 -3.27
N PRO A 35 -10.20 -2.14 -2.97
CA PRO A 35 -9.06 -1.63 -3.74
C PRO A 35 -8.95 -2.34 -5.09
N SER A 36 -8.41 -1.62 -6.08
CA SER A 36 -7.85 -2.23 -7.30
C SER A 36 -6.32 -2.24 -7.18
N PRO A 37 -5.60 -3.20 -7.78
CA PRO A 37 -4.14 -3.23 -7.68
C PRO A 37 -3.51 -2.01 -8.37
N ALA A 38 -2.45 -1.47 -7.78
CA ALA A 38 -1.64 -0.44 -8.42
C ALA A 38 -1.05 -0.96 -9.74
N SER A 39 -1.10 -0.14 -10.78
CA SER A 39 -0.50 -0.47 -12.06
C SER A 39 1.02 -0.30 -12.01
N ARG A 40 1.74 -0.92 -12.96
CA ARG A 40 3.18 -0.67 -13.13
C ARG A 40 3.49 0.82 -13.31
N THR A 41 2.64 1.55 -14.04
CA THR A 41 2.75 3.00 -14.20
C THR A 41 2.62 3.75 -12.88
N ASP A 42 1.79 3.27 -11.95
CA ASP A 42 1.69 3.84 -10.60
C ASP A 42 2.99 3.67 -9.83
N LEU A 43 3.61 2.49 -9.89
CA LEU A 43 4.89 2.23 -9.23
C LEU A 43 6.01 3.12 -9.79
N LEU A 44 6.06 3.27 -11.13
CA LEU A 44 7.10 4.04 -11.83
C LEU A 44 7.07 5.55 -11.58
N ARG A 45 6.02 6.08 -10.93
CA ARG A 45 6.00 7.48 -10.49
C ARG A 45 7.01 7.76 -9.38
N VAL A 46 7.37 6.73 -8.63
CA VAL A 46 8.27 6.84 -7.47
C VAL A 46 9.50 5.98 -7.66
N HIS A 47 9.30 4.76 -8.12
CA HIS A 47 10.33 3.75 -8.16
C HIS A 47 11.01 3.70 -9.53
N ASP A 48 12.32 3.49 -9.52
CA ASP A 48 13.09 3.29 -10.75
C ASP A 48 12.66 1.99 -11.44
N GLU A 49 12.66 2.01 -12.77
CA GLU A 49 12.28 0.87 -13.60
C GLU A 49 13.06 -0.40 -13.24
N GLY A 50 14.39 -0.29 -13.08
CA GLY A 50 15.22 -1.43 -12.70
C GLY A 50 14.87 -2.02 -11.32
N TYR A 51 14.35 -1.22 -10.39
CA TYR A 51 13.89 -1.71 -9.10
C TYR A 51 12.54 -2.42 -9.21
N VAL A 52 11.59 -1.85 -9.97
CA VAL A 52 10.30 -2.49 -10.23
C VAL A 52 10.51 -3.85 -10.91
N ASP A 53 11.36 -3.89 -11.95
CA ASP A 53 11.67 -5.14 -12.66
C ASP A 53 12.34 -6.17 -11.77
N LEU A 54 13.26 -5.74 -10.90
CA LEU A 54 13.88 -6.61 -9.91
C LEU A 54 12.84 -7.29 -9.01
N ILE A 55 11.90 -6.52 -8.45
CA ILE A 55 10.87 -7.06 -7.56
C ILE A 55 9.96 -8.05 -8.29
N PHE A 56 9.52 -7.72 -9.50
CA PHE A 56 8.65 -8.61 -10.29
C PHE A 56 9.36 -9.93 -10.61
N ARG A 57 10.63 -9.87 -11.00
CA ARG A 57 11.45 -11.07 -11.23
C ARG A 57 11.64 -11.89 -9.96
N LEU A 58 11.94 -11.26 -8.82
CA LEU A 58 12.09 -11.96 -7.54
C LEU A 58 10.79 -12.66 -7.12
N ALA A 59 9.63 -12.05 -7.37
CA ALA A 59 8.32 -12.65 -7.10
C ALA A 59 8.06 -13.90 -7.93
N GLU A 60 8.41 -13.86 -9.23
CA GLU A 60 8.33 -15.01 -10.14
C GLU A 60 9.29 -16.13 -9.72
N GLU A 61 10.52 -15.77 -9.32
CA GLU A 61 11.52 -16.72 -8.83
C GLU A 61 11.23 -17.25 -7.40
N GLY A 62 10.27 -16.65 -6.69
CA GLY A 62 9.98 -16.96 -5.28
C GLY A 62 11.16 -16.65 -4.34
N LYS A 63 11.97 -15.66 -4.67
CA LYS A 63 13.17 -15.28 -3.91
C LYS A 63 12.92 -14.02 -3.09
N PRO A 64 13.42 -13.95 -1.85
CA PRO A 64 13.29 -12.75 -1.04
C PRO A 64 14.15 -11.60 -1.61
N TYR A 65 13.76 -10.36 -1.31
CA TYR A 65 14.55 -9.17 -1.65
C TYR A 65 15.77 -9.04 -0.72
N ASP A 66 15.55 -9.23 0.57
CA ASP A 66 16.58 -9.31 1.61
C ASP A 66 16.15 -10.29 2.71
N PHE A 67 16.90 -10.39 3.80
CA PHE A 67 16.61 -11.32 4.90
C PHE A 67 15.27 -11.04 5.61
N GLU A 68 14.84 -9.78 5.66
CA GLU A 68 13.62 -9.34 6.35
C GLU A 68 12.45 -9.14 5.39
N THR A 69 12.70 -8.89 4.11
CA THR A 69 11.70 -8.50 3.11
C THR A 69 11.42 -9.67 2.17
N PRO A 70 10.46 -10.56 2.52
CA PRO A 70 10.09 -11.66 1.66
C PRO A 70 9.43 -11.14 0.38
N VAL A 71 9.68 -11.82 -0.72
CA VAL A 71 9.01 -11.57 -2.01
C VAL A 71 8.58 -12.92 -2.58
N SER A 72 7.35 -12.96 -3.05
CA SER A 72 6.71 -14.08 -3.74
C SER A 72 5.57 -13.51 -4.59
N GLN A 73 5.00 -14.31 -5.49
CA GLN A 73 3.87 -13.86 -6.30
C GLN A 73 2.69 -13.33 -5.46
N SER A 74 2.34 -14.02 -4.36
CA SER A 74 1.25 -13.60 -3.47
C SER A 74 1.58 -12.35 -2.67
N ILE A 75 2.86 -12.16 -2.29
CA ILE A 75 3.30 -10.94 -1.61
C ILE A 75 3.32 -9.75 -2.57
N LEU A 76 3.77 -9.95 -3.81
CA LEU A 76 3.72 -8.93 -4.85
C LEU A 76 2.26 -8.51 -5.10
N GLU A 77 1.36 -9.47 -5.30
CA GLU A 77 -0.07 -9.20 -5.48
C GLU A 77 -0.63 -8.37 -4.30
N ALA A 78 -0.36 -8.78 -3.06
CA ALA A 78 -0.76 -8.04 -1.88
C ALA A 78 -0.19 -6.62 -1.84
N ALA A 79 1.10 -6.44 -2.17
CA ALA A 79 1.75 -5.13 -2.21
C ALA A 79 1.11 -4.20 -3.26
N LEU A 80 0.72 -4.74 -4.43
CA LEU A 80 0.00 -3.97 -5.46
C LEU A 80 -1.39 -3.55 -4.95
N PHE A 81 -2.13 -4.44 -4.27
CA PHE A 81 -3.43 -4.09 -3.68
C PHE A 81 -3.31 -3.08 -2.55
N ILE A 82 -2.26 -3.14 -1.73
CA ILE A 82 -1.99 -2.15 -0.68
C ILE A 82 -1.74 -0.78 -1.30
N ALA A 83 -0.82 -0.69 -2.27
CA ALA A 83 -0.55 0.56 -2.98
C ALA A 83 -1.79 1.11 -3.69
N GLY A 84 -2.57 0.21 -4.29
CA GLY A 84 -3.83 0.53 -4.94
C GLY A 84 -4.92 1.00 -3.99
N GLY A 85 -5.01 0.43 -2.78
CA GLY A 85 -5.90 0.90 -1.72
C GLY A 85 -5.55 2.31 -1.25
N THR A 86 -4.26 2.63 -1.13
CA THR A 86 -3.78 3.97 -0.79
C THR A 86 -4.11 4.97 -1.91
N LEU A 87 -3.97 4.56 -3.18
CA LEU A 87 -4.42 5.36 -4.33
C LEU A 87 -5.94 5.61 -4.31
N GLU A 88 -6.76 4.58 -4.10
CA GLU A 88 -8.21 4.74 -4.01
C GLU A 88 -8.63 5.64 -2.86
N ALA A 89 -8.04 5.46 -1.67
CA ALA A 89 -8.29 6.32 -0.52
C ALA A 89 -8.02 7.80 -0.85
N GLY A 90 -6.84 8.10 -1.43
CA GLY A 90 -6.47 9.46 -1.77
C GLY A 90 -7.31 10.06 -2.90
N LYS A 91 -7.67 9.30 -3.95
CA LYS A 91 -8.57 9.75 -5.02
C LYS A 91 -9.94 10.14 -4.48
N ASN A 92 -10.48 9.31 -3.59
CA ASN A 92 -11.80 9.47 -2.99
C ASN A 92 -11.87 10.69 -2.04
N VAL A 93 -10.80 10.98 -1.32
CA VAL A 93 -10.68 12.21 -0.52
C VAL A 93 -10.49 13.42 -1.43
N TYR A 94 -9.61 13.33 -2.43
CA TYR A 94 -9.34 14.43 -3.34
C TYR A 94 -10.57 14.86 -4.16
N SER A 95 -11.39 13.89 -4.61
CA SER A 95 -12.62 14.17 -5.35
C SER A 95 -13.75 14.77 -4.49
N GLY A 96 -13.59 14.78 -3.17
CA GLY A 96 -14.61 15.21 -2.22
C GLY A 96 -15.71 14.18 -1.96
N LYS A 97 -15.58 12.93 -2.45
CA LYS A 97 -16.54 11.85 -2.13
C LYS A 97 -16.56 11.57 -0.63
N PHE A 98 -15.37 11.55 0.00
CA PHE A 98 -15.24 11.42 1.46
C PHE A 98 -14.36 12.52 2.02
N SER A 99 -14.62 12.91 3.27
CA SER A 99 -13.78 13.87 3.98
C SER A 99 -12.48 13.26 4.51
N ARG A 100 -12.47 11.93 4.75
CA ARG A 100 -11.35 11.15 5.29
C ARG A 100 -11.42 9.73 4.74
N ALA A 101 -10.27 9.08 4.64
CA ALA A 101 -10.17 7.68 4.25
C ALA A 101 -9.02 7.00 5.02
N ILE A 102 -9.12 5.68 5.19
CA ILE A 102 -8.08 4.84 5.78
C ILE A 102 -7.74 3.75 4.76
N SER A 103 -6.48 3.66 4.37
CA SER A 103 -5.96 2.52 3.60
C SER A 103 -5.49 1.43 4.56
N LEU A 104 -6.30 0.40 4.75
CA LEU A 104 -5.94 -0.69 5.64
C LEU A 104 -4.81 -1.53 5.05
N GLY A 105 -3.70 -1.60 5.79
CA GLY A 105 -2.49 -2.30 5.37
C GLY A 105 -1.46 -1.45 4.62
N GLY A 106 -1.79 -0.19 4.31
CA GLY A 106 -0.82 0.79 3.81
C GLY A 106 0.22 1.21 4.85
N GLY A 107 1.07 2.15 4.45
CA GLY A 107 2.12 2.71 5.32
C GLY A 107 3.52 2.13 5.07
N TYR A 108 3.82 1.74 3.84
CA TYR A 108 5.08 1.10 3.46
C TYR A 108 6.21 2.14 3.27
N HIS A 109 6.51 2.86 4.35
CA HIS A 109 7.40 4.02 4.37
C HIS A 109 8.89 3.74 4.17
N HIS A 110 9.34 2.49 4.36
CA HIS A 110 10.77 2.14 4.27
C HIS A 110 11.26 1.94 2.84
N ALA A 111 10.37 1.80 1.85
CA ALA A 111 10.76 1.66 0.46
C ALA A 111 11.16 3.02 -0.15
N GLY A 112 12.35 3.09 -0.75
CA GLY A 112 12.85 4.25 -1.47
C GLY A 112 12.72 4.11 -2.99
N ARG A 113 13.31 5.06 -3.72
CA ARG A 113 13.26 5.11 -5.20
C ARG A 113 13.81 3.85 -5.87
N ASN A 114 14.89 3.29 -5.36
CA ASN A 114 15.58 2.13 -5.96
C ASN A 114 15.91 1.03 -4.94
N TYR A 115 15.25 1.03 -3.78
CA TYR A 115 15.44 0.03 -2.74
C TYR A 115 14.14 -0.25 -1.98
N GLY A 116 14.04 -1.46 -1.46
CA GLY A 116 13.05 -1.87 -0.47
C GLY A 116 13.74 -2.11 0.88
N GLY A 117 12.97 -2.53 1.88
CA GLY A 117 13.52 -2.90 3.18
C GLY A 117 12.48 -2.81 4.29
N GLY A 118 12.76 -3.43 5.44
CA GLY A 118 11.89 -3.37 6.61
C GLY A 118 10.44 -3.78 6.28
N PHE A 119 10.30 -4.89 5.55
CA PHE A 119 9.02 -5.44 5.05
C PHE A 119 8.32 -4.64 3.94
N CYS A 120 8.88 -3.51 3.49
CA CYS A 120 8.29 -2.61 2.50
C CYS A 120 8.90 -2.83 1.10
N ILE A 121 8.06 -3.19 0.13
CA ILE A 121 8.48 -3.41 -1.27
C ILE A 121 8.23 -2.16 -2.12
N PHE A 122 7.07 -1.52 -1.99
CA PHE A 122 6.73 -0.27 -2.70
C PHE A 122 6.19 0.74 -1.71
N ASN A 123 6.51 2.02 -1.91
CA ASN A 123 6.10 3.10 -1.04
C ASN A 123 4.74 3.64 -1.49
N ASP A 124 3.67 3.08 -0.93
CA ASP A 124 2.29 3.42 -1.26
C ASP A 124 1.96 4.91 -1.01
N ILE A 125 2.53 5.49 0.06
CA ILE A 125 2.35 6.91 0.39
C ILE A 125 2.95 7.80 -0.69
N ALA A 126 4.20 7.53 -1.08
CA ALA A 126 4.86 8.28 -2.14
C ALA A 126 4.15 8.10 -3.48
N VAL A 127 3.67 6.89 -3.80
CA VAL A 127 2.93 6.59 -5.03
C VAL A 127 1.66 7.43 -5.11
N LEU A 128 0.91 7.55 -4.00
CA LEU A 128 -0.24 8.42 -3.93
C LEU A 128 0.13 9.90 -4.13
N ILE A 129 1.18 10.37 -3.46
CA ILE A 129 1.62 11.77 -3.55
C ILE A 129 1.95 12.13 -5.00
N GLU A 130 2.77 11.32 -5.67
CA GLU A 130 3.16 11.59 -7.06
C GLU A 130 1.99 11.41 -8.03
N PHE A 131 1.09 10.45 -7.78
CA PHE A 131 -0.17 10.35 -8.54
C PHE A 131 -1.00 11.64 -8.44
N LEU A 132 -1.23 12.16 -7.23
CA LEU A 132 -2.01 13.39 -7.03
C LEU A 132 -1.28 14.63 -7.58
N ARG A 133 0.06 14.67 -7.48
CA ARG A 133 0.89 15.74 -8.03
C ARG A 133 0.78 15.81 -9.54
N GLU A 134 0.96 14.68 -10.23
CA GLU A 134 0.91 14.60 -11.69
C GLU A 134 -0.51 14.78 -12.21
N LYS A 135 -1.48 14.05 -11.65
CA LYS A 135 -2.85 14.01 -12.18
C LYS A 135 -3.65 15.26 -11.87
N TYR A 136 -3.40 15.86 -10.70
CA TYR A 136 -4.24 16.93 -10.17
C TYR A 136 -3.46 18.19 -9.77
N SER A 137 -2.15 18.26 -10.02
CA SER A 137 -1.32 19.44 -9.73
C SER A 137 -1.31 19.87 -8.26
N VAL A 138 -1.59 18.95 -7.32
CA VAL A 138 -1.46 19.23 -5.88
C VAL A 138 -0.01 19.58 -5.57
N LYS A 139 0.21 20.73 -4.90
CA LYS A 139 1.56 21.31 -4.74
C LYS A 139 2.22 20.99 -3.41
N ARG A 140 1.43 20.76 -2.36
CA ARG A 140 1.92 20.62 -0.99
C ARG A 140 1.28 19.42 -0.34
N PHE A 141 2.11 18.63 0.32
CA PHE A 141 1.74 17.44 1.07
C PHE A 141 2.46 17.48 2.41
N LEU A 142 1.82 16.95 3.45
CA LEU A 142 2.42 16.71 4.75
C LEU A 142 2.25 15.22 5.05
N VAL A 143 3.35 14.52 5.28
CA VAL A 143 3.36 13.14 5.76
C VAL A 143 3.72 13.17 7.24
N LEU A 144 2.86 12.60 8.07
CA LEU A 144 3.08 12.42 9.51
C LEU A 144 3.26 10.93 9.77
N ASP A 145 4.42 10.57 10.28
CA ASP A 145 4.87 9.19 10.49
C ASP A 145 5.26 9.03 11.97
N HIS A 146 4.68 8.04 12.66
CA HIS A 146 4.66 7.94 14.13
C HIS A 146 4.84 6.51 14.66
#